data_AF-A0A438HKB3-F1
#
_entry.id   AF-A0A438HKB3-F1
#
_cell.length_a   1.000
_cell.length_b   1.000
_cell.length_c   1.000
_cell.angle_alpha   90.00
_cell.angle_beta   90.00
_cell.angle_gamma   90.00
#
_symmetry.space_group_name_H-M   'P 1'
#
loop_
_entity.id
_entity.type
_entity.pdbx_description
1 polymer ?
#
loop_
_entity_poly.entity_id
_entity_poly.type
_entity_poly.pdbx_seq_one_letter_code
_entity_poly.pdbx_strand_id
1 'polypeptide(L)' 'MKVPVTVINITQMSEHRVDAHSSVYTETQGNLLTEEQKADPLRYADCIHWCLPGVPDTWNQAFLAYL' A
#
# COMPACT_ATOMS: atom_id res chain seq x y z
N MET A 1 22.84 0.98 18.75
CA MET A 1 21.52 0.91 19.41
C MET A 1 21.65 0.02 20.64
N LYS A 2 20.95 0.33 21.75
CA LYS A 2 20.99 -0.51 22.97
C LYS A 2 20.08 -1.75 22.89
N VAL A 3 19.08 -1.70 22.02
CA VAL A 3 18.16 -2.81 21.71
C VAL A 3 18.47 -3.29 20.28
N PRO A 4 18.60 -4.61 20.03
CA PRO A 4 18.78 -5.13 18.69
C PRO A 4 17.53 -4.89 17.84
N VAL A 5 17.71 -4.46 16.60
CA VAL A 5 16.63 -4.22 15.63
C VAL A 5 17.04 -4.86 14.31
N THR A 6 16.16 -5.68 13.76
CA THR A 6 16.30 -6.23 12.41
C THR A 6 15.47 -5.39 11.45
N VAL A 7 16.11 -4.90 10.38
CA VAL A 7 15.44 -4.13 9.34
C VAL A 7 14.96 -5.07 8.25
N ILE A 8 13.65 -5.05 7.97
CA ILE A 8 13.08 -5.71 6.79
C ILE A 8 13.06 -4.67 5.66
N ASN A 9 14.03 -4.76 4.74
CA ASN A 9 14.11 -3.84 3.61
C ASN A 9 13.09 -4.22 2.52
N ILE A 10 11.93 -3.57 2.55
CA ILE A 10 10.82 -3.78 1.62
C ILE A 10 10.81 -2.77 0.45
N THR A 11 11.73 -1.80 0.43
CA THR A 11 11.62 -0.62 -0.45
C THR A 11 11.67 -0.98 -1.94
N GLN A 12 12.78 -1.55 -2.42
CA GLN A 12 12.96 -1.84 -3.86
C GLN A 12 11.90 -2.80 -4.40
N MET A 13 11.54 -3.84 -3.63
CA MET A 13 10.50 -4.77 -4.07
C MET A 13 9.11 -4.12 -4.14
N SER A 14 8.82 -3.15 -3.28
CA SER A 14 7.55 -2.42 -3.29
C SER A 14 7.50 -1.39 -4.41
N GLU A 15 8.62 -0.77 -4.77
CA GLU A 15 8.72 0.16 -5.91
C GLU A 15 8.35 -0.49 -7.25
N HIS A 16 8.56 -1.80 -7.39
CA HIS A 16 8.13 -2.54 -8.58
C HIS A 16 6.61 -2.72 -8.68
N ARG A 17 5.83 -2.35 -7.65
CA ARG A 17 4.41 -2.68 -7.51
C ARG A 17 3.48 -1.49 -7.65
N VAL A 18 3.75 -0.60 -8.60
CA VAL A 18 2.86 0.54 -8.93
C VAL A 18 1.41 0.10 -9.24
N ASP A 19 1.23 -1.15 -9.67
CA ASP A 19 -0.06 -1.79 -9.97
C ASP A 19 -0.92 -2.09 -8.73
N ALA A 20 -0.33 -2.14 -7.53
CA ALA A 20 -0.99 -2.66 -6.34
C ALA A 20 -1.57 -1.57 -5.42
N HIS A 21 -1.48 -0.30 -5.81
CA HIS A 21 -2.09 0.80 -5.08
C HIS A 21 -3.62 0.78 -5.17
N SER A 22 -4.29 1.36 -4.17
CA SER A 22 -5.77 1.45 -4.16
C SER A 22 -6.31 2.35 -5.27
N SER A 23 -5.53 3.32 -5.76
CA SER A 23 -5.95 4.27 -6.80
C SER A 23 -7.28 4.94 -6.40
N VAL A 24 -8.29 4.92 -7.26
CA VAL A 24 -9.62 5.48 -7.00
C VAL A 24 -10.57 4.52 -6.26
N TYR A 25 -10.11 3.31 -5.89
CA TYR A 25 -10.89 2.33 -5.13
C TYR A 25 -10.61 2.46 -3.64
N THR A 26 -10.79 3.68 -3.14
CA THR A 26 -10.47 4.09 -1.77
C THR A 26 -11.58 5.00 -1.23
N GLU A 27 -11.45 5.39 0.03
CA GLU A 27 -12.28 6.35 0.72
C GLU A 27 -11.58 7.71 0.88
N THR A 28 -12.38 8.78 0.96
CA THR A 28 -11.93 10.09 1.41
C THR A 28 -12.79 10.49 2.60
N GLN A 29 -12.14 10.76 3.74
CA GLN A 29 -12.82 11.11 4.99
C GLN A 29 -13.89 10.08 5.42
N GLY A 30 -13.62 8.79 5.18
CA GLY A 30 -14.50 7.68 5.55
C GLY A 30 -15.66 7.41 4.60
N ASN A 31 -15.79 8.14 3.49
CA ASN A 31 -16.78 7.88 2.45
C ASN A 31 -16.11 7.38 1.17
N LEU A 32 -16.72 6.39 0.52
CA LEU A 32 -16.27 5.93 -0.80
C LEU A 32 -16.36 7.06 -1.82
N LEU A 33 -15.42 7.09 -2.76
CA LEU A 33 -15.45 8.03 -3.87
C LEU A 33 -16.71 7.81 -4.72
N THR A 34 -17.33 8.91 -5.16
CA THR A 34 -18.42 8.86 -6.14
C THR A 34 -17.88 8.48 -7.52
N GLU A 35 -18.76 8.09 -8.44
CA GLU A 35 -18.36 7.72 -9.80
C GLU A 35 -17.72 8.92 -10.54
N GLU A 36 -18.16 10.15 -10.27
CA GLU A 36 -17.57 11.37 -10.81
C GLU A 36 -16.14 11.59 -10.27
N GLN A 37 -15.90 11.28 -8.99
CA GLN A 37 -14.58 11.38 -8.39
C GLN A 37 -13.63 10.30 -8.92
N LYS A 38 -14.12 9.07 -9.07
CA LYS A 38 -13.34 7.97 -9.67
C LYS A 38 -12.97 8.26 -11.13
N ALA A 39 -13.79 9.02 -11.85
CA ALA A 39 -13.52 9.44 -13.21
C ALA A 39 -12.38 10.47 -13.33
N ASP A 40 -11.89 11.04 -12.21
CA ASP A 40 -10.74 11.96 -12.18
C ASP A 40 -9.58 11.45 -11.27
N PRO A 41 -8.82 10.42 -11.72
CA PRO A 41 -7.73 9.85 -10.93
C PRO A 41 -6.61 10.86 -10.62
N LEU A 42 -6.41 11.89 -11.44
CA LEU A 42 -5.36 12.90 -11.20
C LEU A 42 -5.60 13.67 -9.90
N ARG A 43 -6.86 13.79 -9.46
CA ARG A 43 -7.22 14.46 -8.20
C ARG A 43 -7.51 13.49 -7.07
N TYR A 44 -8.04 12.31 -7.37
CA TYR A 44 -8.63 11.42 -6.37
C TYR A 44 -7.93 10.05 -6.22
N ALA A 45 -6.94 9.71 -7.05
CA ALA A 45 -6.21 8.46 -6.86
C ALA A 45 -5.28 8.51 -5.66
N ASP A 46 -5.36 7.48 -4.82
CA ASP A 46 -4.39 7.20 -3.78
C ASP A 46 -3.27 6.30 -4.33
N CYS A 47 -2.08 6.88 -4.46
CA CYS A 47 -0.86 6.20 -4.94
C CYS A 47 0.10 5.88 -3.78
N ILE A 48 -0.41 5.80 -2.54
CA ILE A 48 0.38 5.55 -1.33
C ILE A 48 -0.08 4.25 -0.68
N HIS A 49 -1.40 4.08 -0.52
CA HIS A 49 -1.98 2.89 0.11
C HIS A 49 -2.10 1.72 -0.88
N TRP A 50 -2.28 0.52 -0.35
CA TRP A 50 -2.28 -0.74 -1.09
C TRP A 50 -3.63 -1.43 -0.96
N CYS A 51 -4.09 -2.08 -2.03
CA CYS A 51 -5.19 -3.02 -1.92
C CYS A 51 -4.82 -4.22 -1.03
N LEU A 52 -5.83 -4.84 -0.43
CA LEU A 52 -5.72 -6.13 0.25
C LEU A 52 -6.70 -7.13 -0.38
N PRO A 53 -6.27 -8.37 -0.71
CA PRO A 53 -4.89 -8.88 -0.60
C PRO A 53 -3.92 -8.17 -1.54
N GLY A 54 -2.64 -8.06 -1.17
CA GLY A 54 -1.66 -7.27 -1.92
C GLY A 54 -0.24 -7.22 -1.35
N VAL A 55 0.50 -6.15 -1.68
CA VAL A 55 1.92 -5.96 -1.31
C VAL A 55 2.19 -6.08 0.20
N PRO A 56 1.33 -5.57 1.11
CA PRO A 56 1.52 -5.76 2.55
C PRO A 56 1.53 -7.23 2.99
N ASP A 57 0.89 -8.14 2.25
CA ASP A 57 0.92 -9.57 2.56
C ASP A 57 2.32 -10.14 2.36
N THR A 58 3.03 -9.71 1.32
CA THR A 58 4.43 -10.09 1.10
C THR A 58 5.36 -9.54 2.18
N TRP A 59 5.09 -8.32 2.69
CA TRP A 59 5.83 -7.79 3.84
C TRP A 59 5.62 -8.67 5.08
N ASN A 60 4.38 -9.11 5.33
CA ASN A 60 4.04 -10.00 6.43
C ASN A 60 4.68 -11.39 6.27
N GLN A 61 4.79 -11.91 5.05
CA GLN A 61 5.52 -13.15 4.78
C GLN A 61 7.02 -13.01 5.09
N ALA A 62 7.63 -11.89 4.71
CA ALA A 62 9.03 -11.60 5.07
C ALA A 62 9.19 -11.51 6.59
N PHE A 63 8.29 -10.82 7.29
CA PHE A 63 8.26 -10.75 8.75
C PHE A 63 8.14 -12.13 9.40
N LEU A 64 7.22 -12.97 8.94
CA LEU A 64 7.04 -14.33 9.44
C LEU A 64 8.29 -15.20 9.27
N ALA A 65 9.07 -14.98 8.20
CA ALA A 65 10.33 -15.69 7.99
C ALA A 65 11.49 -15.23 8.91
N TYR A 66 11.39 -14.04 9.51
CA TYR A 66 12.35 -13.51 10.48
C TYR A 66 12.02 -13.86 11.95
N LEU A 67 10.78 -14.31 12.22
CA LEU A 67 10.35 -14.81 13.53
C LEU A 67 10.96 -16.19 13.84
#